data_AF-A0A7K0T6K6-F1
#
_entry.id   AF-A0A7K0T6K6-F1
#
_cell.length_a   1.000
_cell.length_b   1.000
_cell.length_c   1.000
_cell.angle_alpha   90.00
_cell.angle_beta   90.00
_cell.angle_gamma   90.00
#
_symmetry.space_group_name_H-M   'P 1'
#
loop_
_entity.id
_entity.type
_entity.pdbx_description
1 polymer ?
#
loop_
_entity_poly.entity_id
_entity_poly.type
_entity_poly.pdbx_seq_one_letter_code
_entity_poly.pdbx_strand_id
1 'polypeptide(L)'
;AEGTERLLSDIAKDPVLLIRLRPEEFNLTPEKLAMTHDGIIAFSKICSHMGCAVALYEQQTKHLLCPCHQSTFDVTRGAKVIFGPAARPLPQLDITVDTEGYLVARAPFDQAVGPSFWERNSQ
;
A
#
# COMPACT_ATOMS: atom_id res chain seq x y z
N ALA A 1 3.37 -20.25 -11.18
CA ALA A 1 3.62 -20.86 -12.49
C ALA A 1 2.28 -20.91 -13.23
N GLU A 2 2.28 -20.91 -14.55
CA GLU A 2 1.05 -21.03 -15.34
C GLU A 2 0.24 -22.24 -14.84
N GLY A 3 -0.99 -22.00 -14.37
CA GLY A 3 -1.89 -23.06 -13.90
C GLY A 3 -1.89 -23.41 -12.40
N THR A 4 -1.27 -22.62 -11.51
CA THR A 4 -1.55 -22.78 -10.07
C THR A 4 -2.94 -22.25 -9.71
N GLU A 5 -3.84 -23.13 -9.30
CA GLU A 5 -5.14 -22.76 -8.71
C GLU A 5 -4.87 -21.92 -7.46
N ARG A 6 -5.36 -20.67 -7.46
CA ARG A 6 -5.21 -19.73 -6.35
C ARG A 6 -6.54 -19.60 -5.63
N LEU A 7 -6.49 -19.60 -4.30
CA LEU A 7 -7.68 -19.40 -3.50
C LEU A 7 -8.17 -17.96 -3.66
N LEU A 8 -9.48 -17.74 -3.62
CA LEU A 8 -10.07 -16.40 -3.63
C LEU A 8 -9.51 -15.53 -2.50
N SER A 9 -9.17 -16.13 -1.36
CA SER A 9 -8.52 -15.46 -0.22
C SER A 9 -7.15 -14.88 -0.55
N ASP A 10 -6.43 -15.49 -1.49
CA ASP A 10 -5.11 -15.03 -1.93
C ASP A 10 -5.29 -13.87 -2.90
N ILE A 11 -6.15 -14.06 -3.90
CA ILE A 11 -6.43 -13.06 -4.94
C ILE A 11 -7.01 -11.77 -4.34
N ALA A 12 -7.84 -11.89 -3.31
CA ALA A 12 -8.45 -10.73 -2.64
C ALA A 12 -7.44 -9.75 -2.03
N LYS A 13 -6.20 -10.17 -1.79
CA LYS A 13 -5.14 -9.35 -1.18
C LYS A 13 -4.15 -8.76 -2.18
N ASP A 14 -4.21 -9.19 -3.44
CA ASP A 14 -3.28 -8.78 -4.49
C ASP A 14 -3.42 -7.33 -4.96
N PRO A 15 -4.60 -6.68 -4.97
CA PRO A 15 -4.72 -5.36 -5.56
C PRO A 15 -3.80 -4.33 -4.89
N VAL A 16 -3.01 -3.63 -5.71
CA VAL A 16 -2.04 -2.59 -5.31
C VAL A 16 -2.45 -1.25 -5.90
N LEU A 17 -2.21 -0.18 -5.15
CA LEU A 17 -2.28 1.20 -5.61
C LEU A 17 -0.86 1.66 -6.00
N LEU A 18 -0.68 2.06 -7.26
CA LEU A 18 0.52 2.74 -7.74
C LEU A 18 0.24 4.24 -7.79
N ILE A 19 1.05 5.02 -7.09
CA ILE A 19 0.88 6.47 -6.95
C ILE A 19 2.21 7.14 -7.28
N ARG A 20 2.17 8.18 -8.11
CA ARG A 20 3.34 9.00 -8.40
C ARG A 20 3.23 10.34 -7.68
N LEU A 21 4.21 10.62 -6.84
CA LEU A 21 4.44 11.93 -6.23
C LEU A 21 5.67 12.57 -6.84
N ARG A 22 5.89 13.86 -6.56
CA ARG A 22 7.21 14.45 -6.78
C ARG A 22 8.14 13.95 -5.68
N PRO A 23 9.42 13.62 -5.97
CA PRO A 23 10.33 13.08 -4.97
C PRO A 23 10.47 13.94 -3.70
N GLU A 24 10.42 15.28 -3.86
CA GLU A 24 10.49 16.23 -2.75
C GLU A 24 9.25 16.27 -1.85
N GLU A 25 8.13 15.69 -2.28
CA GLU A 25 6.90 15.60 -1.48
C GLU A 25 6.96 14.45 -0.45
N PHE A 26 7.93 13.52 -0.57
CA PHE A 26 8.06 12.42 0.38
C PHE A 26 8.60 12.86 1.73
N ASN A 27 7.93 12.41 2.78
CA ASN A 27 8.39 12.49 4.16
C ASN A 27 8.45 11.06 4.74
N LEU A 28 9.41 10.30 4.22
CA LEU A 28 9.62 8.87 4.50
C LEU A 28 10.96 8.65 5.19
N THR A 29 11.09 7.52 5.90
CA THR A 29 12.41 7.07 6.34
C THR A 29 13.25 6.64 5.12
N PRO A 30 14.60 6.64 5.22
CA PRO A 30 15.45 6.19 4.11
C PRO A 30 15.10 4.80 3.59
N GLU A 31 14.70 3.89 4.48
CA GLU A 31 14.33 2.51 4.14
C GLU A 31 13.05 2.47 3.30
N LYS A 32 12.01 3.23 3.70
CA LYS A 32 10.75 3.30 2.95
C LYS A 32 10.91 4.09 1.65
N LEU A 33 11.80 5.08 1.62
CA LEU A 33 12.13 5.80 0.39
C LEU A 33 12.86 4.89 -0.61
N ALA A 34 13.76 4.02 -0.15
CA ALA A 34 14.47 3.06 -0.99
C ALA A 34 13.57 1.97 -1.63
N MET A 35 12.33 1.84 -1.16
CA MET A 35 11.28 0.98 -1.75
C MET A 35 10.46 1.69 -2.85
N THR A 36 10.83 2.92 -3.23
CA THR A 36 10.19 3.71 -4.29
C THR A 36 11.06 3.73 -5.56
N HIS A 37 10.48 4.17 -6.68
CA HIS A 37 11.22 4.39 -7.92
C HIS A 37 10.78 5.68 -8.61
N ASP A 38 11.65 6.68 -8.74
CA ASP A 38 11.39 7.95 -9.46
C ASP A 38 10.06 8.65 -9.11
N GLY A 39 9.75 8.71 -7.81
CA GLY A 39 8.51 9.29 -7.31
C GLY A 39 7.33 8.31 -7.22
N ILE A 40 7.49 7.09 -7.71
CA ILE A 40 6.46 6.05 -7.71
C ILE A 40 6.54 5.26 -6.40
N ILE A 41 5.40 5.17 -5.71
CA ILE A 41 5.21 4.40 -4.49
C ILE A 41 4.01 3.46 -4.66
N ALA A 42 4.10 2.29 -4.05
CA ALA A 42 3.10 1.23 -4.15
C ALA A 42 2.56 0.84 -2.78
N PHE A 43 1.24 0.77 -2.61
CA PHE A 43 0.60 0.32 -1.36
C PHE A 43 -0.43 -0.76 -1.63
N SER A 44 -0.69 -1.63 -0.66
CA SER A 44 -1.88 -2.48 -0.73
C SER A 44 -3.14 -1.63 -0.86
N LYS A 45 -4.05 -2.03 -1.76
CA LYS A 45 -5.37 -1.40 -1.92
C LYS A 45 -6.34 -1.79 -0.80
N ILE A 46 -6.00 -2.80 0.00
CA ILE A 46 -6.93 -3.40 0.96
C ILE A 46 -6.84 -2.65 2.29
N CYS A 47 -7.93 -1.99 2.67
CA CYS A 47 -8.00 -1.19 3.90
C CYS A 47 -7.69 -2.04 5.13
N SER A 48 -6.78 -1.54 5.98
CA SER A 48 -6.32 -2.21 7.20
C SER A 48 -7.37 -2.31 8.31
N HIS A 49 -8.52 -1.66 8.15
CA HIS A 49 -9.67 -1.76 9.04
C HIS A 49 -10.46 -3.06 8.78
N MET A 50 -11.36 -3.05 7.77
CA MET A 50 -12.27 -4.16 7.46
C MET A 50 -12.18 -4.61 5.98
N GLY A 51 -11.06 -4.32 5.31
CA GLY A 51 -10.73 -4.96 4.04
C GLY A 51 -11.38 -4.37 2.79
N CYS A 52 -12.13 -3.27 2.91
CA CYS A 52 -12.63 -2.55 1.73
C CYS A 52 -11.48 -2.10 0.82
N ALA A 53 -11.76 -2.03 -0.48
CA ALA A 53 -10.82 -1.45 -1.44
C ALA A 53 -10.72 0.08 -1.22
N VAL A 54 -9.54 0.56 -0.88
CA VAL A 54 -9.19 1.98 -0.88
C VAL A 54 -9.08 2.43 -2.33
N ALA A 55 -9.96 3.33 -2.76
CA ALA A 55 -10.10 3.65 -4.19
C ALA A 55 -10.17 5.15 -4.49
N LEU A 56 -10.30 5.99 -3.46
CA LEU A 56 -10.41 7.44 -3.63
C LEU A 56 -9.07 8.08 -3.32
N TYR A 57 -8.53 8.82 -4.28
CA TYR A 57 -7.27 9.54 -4.13
C TYR A 57 -7.50 11.04 -4.36
N GLU A 58 -7.14 11.84 -3.36
CA GLU A 58 -7.22 13.30 -3.42
C GLU A 58 -5.84 13.86 -3.82
N GLN A 59 -5.73 14.39 -5.04
CA GLN A 59 -4.44 14.79 -5.60
C GLN A 59 -3.81 16.01 -4.92
N GLN A 60 -4.60 16.91 -4.33
CA GLN A 60 -4.06 18.13 -3.72
C GLN A 60 -3.35 17.80 -2.40
N THR A 61 -4.03 17.08 -1.52
CA THR A 61 -3.55 16.68 -0.19
C THR A 61 -2.71 15.41 -0.20
N LYS A 62 -2.73 14.65 -1.31
CA LYS A 62 -2.09 13.34 -1.44
C LYS A 62 -2.66 12.31 -0.46
N HIS A 63 -3.95 12.42 -0.15
CA HIS A 63 -4.63 11.49 0.73
C HIS A 63 -5.33 10.37 -0.04
N LEU A 64 -5.28 9.17 0.52
CA LEU A 64 -6.12 8.04 0.12
C LEU A 64 -7.28 7.91 1.08
N LEU A 65 -8.49 7.75 0.55
CA LEU A 65 -9.70 7.60 1.34
C LEU A 65 -10.33 6.22 1.08
N CYS A 66 -10.63 5.52 2.17
CA CYS A 66 -11.45 4.32 2.14
C CYS A 66 -12.94 4.72 2.11
N PRO A 67 -13.72 4.35 1.07
CA PRO A 67 -15.10 4.81 0.94
C PRO A 67 -16.06 4.21 1.96
N CYS A 68 -15.71 3.10 2.61
CA CYS A 68 -16.62 2.41 3.53
C CYS A 68 -16.82 3.15 4.85
N HIS A 69 -15.71 3.57 5.48
CA HIS A 69 -15.73 4.18 6.83
C HIS A 69 -14.76 5.36 6.93
N GLN A 70 -14.36 5.90 5.77
CA GLN A 70 -13.62 7.15 5.65
C GLN A 70 -12.26 7.13 6.36
N SER A 71 -11.64 5.96 6.53
CA SER A 71 -10.23 5.92 6.93
C SER A 71 -9.38 6.62 5.88
N THR A 72 -8.59 7.59 6.33
CA THR A 72 -7.76 8.42 5.47
C THR A 72 -6.29 8.12 5.75
N PHE A 73 -5.54 7.91 4.67
CA PHE A 73 -4.13 7.55 4.70
C PHE A 73 -3.32 8.59 3.95
N ASP A 74 -2.25 9.07 4.56
CA ASP A 74 -1.36 10.07 3.99
C ASP A 74 -0.23 9.39 3.20
N VAL A 75 -0.28 9.51 1.87
CA VAL A 75 0.68 8.87 0.94
C VAL A 75 2.10 9.40 1.17
N THR A 76 2.25 10.69 1.49
CA THR A 76 3.56 11.34 1.66
C THR A 76 4.34 10.76 2.84
N ARG A 77 3.63 10.19 3.83
CA ARG A 77 4.17 9.59 5.06
C ARG A 77 3.95 8.08 5.12
N GLY A 78 3.99 7.40 3.96
CA GLY A 78 3.96 5.94 3.92
C GLY A 78 2.59 5.36 4.22
N ALA A 79 1.53 6.00 3.71
CA ALA A 79 0.14 5.66 3.98
C ALA A 79 -0.22 5.64 5.48
N LYS A 80 0.39 6.53 6.28
CA LYS A 80 0.05 6.69 7.69
C LYS A 80 -1.42 7.06 7.85
N VAL A 81 -2.12 6.40 8.77
CA VAL A 81 -3.50 6.78 9.10
C VAL A 81 -3.52 8.18 9.73
N ILE A 82 -4.38 9.04 9.22
CA ILE A 82 -4.61 10.39 9.78
C ILE A 82 -6.05 10.62 10.24
N PHE A 83 -6.99 9.77 9.82
CA PHE A 83 -8.40 9.87 10.21
C PHE A 83 -9.11 8.51 10.05
N GLY A 84 -10.23 8.36 10.77
CA GLY A 84 -11.12 7.21 10.69
C GLY A 84 -10.65 5.99 11.51
N PRO A 85 -11.35 4.85 11.39
CA PRO A 85 -11.19 3.71 12.31
C PRO A 85 -10.01 2.77 12.01
N ALA A 86 -9.33 2.89 10.87
CA ALA A 86 -8.13 2.10 10.61
C ALA A 86 -7.04 2.40 11.64
N ALA A 87 -6.43 1.38 12.24
CA ALA A 87 -5.39 1.58 13.25
C ALA A 87 -3.96 1.43 12.71
N ARG A 88 -3.80 1.10 11.42
CA ARG A 88 -2.51 0.78 10.81
C ARG A 88 -2.36 1.38 9.42
N PRO A 89 -1.13 1.77 9.01
CA PRO A 89 -0.88 2.18 7.64
C PRO A 89 -1.17 1.05 6.66
N LEU A 90 -1.36 1.41 5.39
CA LEU A 90 -1.40 0.43 4.31
C LEU A 90 0.04 -0.10 4.09
N PRO A 91 0.26 -1.42 3.98
CA PRO A 91 1.58 -1.96 3.68
C PRO A 91 2.13 -1.39 2.36
N GLN A 92 3.37 -0.93 2.38
CA GLN A 92 4.10 -0.48 1.18
C GLN A 92 4.75 -1.68 0.49
N LEU A 93 4.62 -1.77 -0.83
CA LEU A 93 5.28 -2.80 -1.64
C LEU A 93 6.64 -2.29 -2.08
N ASP A 94 7.67 -3.12 -1.95
CA ASP A 94 9.01 -2.82 -2.47
C ASP A 94 9.04 -2.97 -3.99
N ILE A 95 9.19 -1.85 -4.71
CA ILE A 95 9.19 -1.83 -6.18
C ILE A 95 10.51 -1.34 -6.76
N THR A 96 10.79 -1.77 -7.98
CA THR A 96 11.90 -1.28 -8.81
C THR A 96 11.52 -1.39 -10.29
N VAL A 97 12.46 -1.05 -11.17
CA VAL A 97 12.33 -1.27 -12.61
C VAL A 97 13.36 -2.32 -13.05
N ASP A 98 12.92 -3.30 -13.83
CA ASP A 98 13.79 -4.33 -14.39
C ASP A 98 14.61 -3.82 -15.58
N THR A 99 15.41 -4.70 -16.19
CA THR A 99 16.28 -4.35 -17.33
C THR A 99 15.52 -3.99 -18.60
N GLU A 100 14.24 -4.37 -18.69
CA GLU A 100 13.37 -4.08 -19.84
C GLU A 100 12.55 -2.80 -19.63
N GLY A 101 12.60 -2.21 -18.43
CA GLY A 101 11.90 -0.97 -18.11
C GLY A 101 10.53 -1.18 -17.45
N TYR A 102 10.19 -2.40 -17.03
CA TYR A 102 8.92 -2.68 -16.36
C TYR A 102 9.02 -2.54 -14.84
N LEU A 103 7.96 -2.02 -14.22
CA LEU A 103 7.82 -2.01 -12.77
C LEU A 103 7.63 -3.43 -12.25
N VAL A 104 8.50 -3.83 -11.32
CA VAL A 104 8.48 -5.15 -10.67
C VAL A 104 8.55 -5.00 -9.15
N ALA A 105 7.95 -5.94 -8.43
CA ALA A 105 8.11 -6.03 -6.99
C ALA A 105 9.40 -6.79 -6.65
N ARG A 106 10.24 -6.25 -5.76
CA ARG A 106 11.47 -6.92 -5.31
C ARG A 106 11.22 -7.97 -4.23
N ALA A 107 10.18 -7.77 -3.43
CA ALA A 107 9.80 -8.65 -2.33
C ALA A 107 8.29 -8.60 -2.09
N PRO A 108 7.71 -9.63 -1.43
CA PRO A 108 6.37 -9.55 -0.86
C PRO A 108 6.24 -8.40 0.16
N PHE A 109 5.02 -8.08 0.59
CA PHE A 109 4.80 -7.13 1.67
C PHE A 109 5.52 -7.57 2.96
N ASP A 110 6.12 -6.59 3.64
CA ASP A 110 6.77 -6.77 4.96
C ASP A 110 5.76 -6.90 6.11
N GLN A 111 4.48 -6.62 5.84
CA GLN A 111 3.39 -6.61 6.80
C GLN A 111 2.14 -7.29 6.23
N ALA A 112 1.30 -7.80 7.14
CA ALA A 112 0.03 -8.39 6.76
C ALA A 112 -0.90 -7.39 6.05
N VAL A 113 -1.42 -7.80 4.89
CA VAL A 113 -2.39 -7.07 4.08
C VAL A 113 -3.80 -7.21 4.64
N GLY A 114 -4.53 -6.09 4.67
CA GLY A 114 -5.94 -6.04 5.08
C GLY A 114 -6.15 -5.99 6.59
N PRO A 115 -7.33 -6.43 7.08
CA PRO A 115 -7.71 -6.38 8.49
C PRO A 115 -6.73 -7.07 9.44
N SER A 116 -6.70 -6.62 10.69
CA SER A 116 -5.96 -7.31 11.74
C SER A 116 -6.62 -8.65 12.11
N PHE A 117 -5.82 -9.58 12.61
CA PHE A 117 -6.23 -10.87 13.16
C PHE A 117 -5.40 -11.16 14.43
N TRP A 118 -5.81 -12.16 15.21
CA TRP A 118 -5.29 -12.38 16.56
C TRP A 118 -3.80 -12.73 16.60
N GLU A 119 -3.33 -13.56 15.66
CA GLU A 119 -1.94 -14.02 15.57
C GLU A 119 -1.00 -13.01 14.90
N ARG A 120 -1.51 -11.84 14.50
CA ARG A 120 -0.72 -10.83 13.80
C ARG A 120 0.30 -10.24 14.78
N ASN A 121 1.59 -10.46 14.52
CA ASN A 121 2.64 -9.81 15.28
C ASN A 121 2.53 -8.28 15.12
N SER A 122 2.40 -7.59 16.25
CA SER A 122 2.22 -6.15 16.34
C SER A 122 3.44 -5.43 16.90
N GLN A 123 4.47 -6.21 17.25
CA GLN A 123 5.76 -5.74 17.74
C GLN A 123 6.66 -5.35 16.56
#